data_AF-A0A9W9SIB5-F1
#
_entry.id   AF-A0A9W9SIB5-F1
#
_cell.length_a   1.000
_cell.length_b   1.000
_cell.length_c   1.000
_cell.angle_alpha   90.00
_cell.angle_beta   90.00
_cell.angle_gamma   90.00
#
_symmetry.space_group_name_H-M   'P 1'
#
loop_
_entity.id
_entity.type
_entity.pdbx_description
1 polymer ?
#
loop_
_entity_poly.entity_id
_entity_poly.type
_entity_poly.pdbx_seq_one_letter_code
_entity_poly.pdbx_strand_id
1 'polypeptide(L)'
;MNRFNFGGDSDGSGSDFDEDPSGLPFPEPLSRTSFLAPDFDPATFLSSLTNRHQSLEDLRQELRSLEQLLNKELLDLVNENYQDFLSLGTALRGGEEKIEGVKVGLLSFQRDVQSIRDKVEARRREVEGLLNQKRQLRTHADIGKDLLDYADRVEELEYRLMIKNESTARDITEDDGSDSESDVYGTDSDDSDEEELGDGAAPVSLKRLQRHVQKYVFLTSIATRVGESHPFLLAQQPRVGKIKSTVLLDLKTALEQASHAGAKRDARTMAVLRLYDFMGEDVSAILALKNLKV
;
A
#
# COMPACT_ATOMS: atom_id res chain seq x y z
N MET A 1 -68.53 14.60 68.59
CA MET A 1 -69.47 15.37 69.45
C MET A 1 -70.89 15.11 68.95
N ASN A 2 -71.78 14.73 69.88
CA ASN A 2 -73.26 14.64 69.81
C ASN A 2 -73.85 13.58 68.87
N ARG A 3 -74.17 12.36 69.35
CA ARG A 3 -75.45 11.91 69.96
C ARG A 3 -76.69 12.14 69.07
N PHE A 4 -77.21 11.05 68.51
CA PHE A 4 -78.65 10.79 68.51
C PHE A 4 -78.90 9.32 68.86
N ASN A 5 -79.69 9.13 69.91
CA ASN A 5 -80.06 7.88 70.54
C ASN A 5 -81.56 7.76 70.35
N PHE A 6 -82.04 6.72 69.67
CA PHE A 6 -83.43 6.29 69.75
C PHE A 6 -83.44 4.83 70.18
N GLY A 7 -83.94 4.62 71.40
CA GLY A 7 -84.27 3.30 71.90
C GLY A 7 -85.51 2.75 71.21
N GLY A 8 -85.60 1.43 71.21
CA GLY A 8 -86.72 0.66 70.75
C GLY A 8 -86.45 -0.81 71.04
N ASP A 9 -86.56 -1.18 72.31
CA ASP A 9 -86.64 -2.58 72.73
C ASP A 9 -87.88 -3.23 72.10
N SER A 10 -87.68 -4.36 71.43
CA SER A 10 -88.71 -5.38 71.27
C SER A 10 -88.01 -6.72 71.11
N ASP A 11 -88.02 -7.45 72.22
CA ASP A 11 -87.63 -8.83 72.38
C ASP A 11 -88.54 -9.70 71.51
N GLY A 12 -87.95 -10.36 70.52
CA GLY A 12 -88.65 -11.13 69.50
C GLY A 12 -87.75 -12.27 69.04
N SER A 13 -87.63 -13.27 69.90
CA SER A 13 -87.03 -14.58 69.57
C SER A 13 -87.86 -15.27 68.49
N GLY A 14 -87.59 -14.94 67.23
CA GLY A 14 -88.04 -15.65 66.03
C GLY A 14 -86.84 -16.31 65.37
N SER A 15 -86.83 -17.64 65.36
CA SER A 15 -85.90 -18.42 64.56
C SER A 15 -86.18 -18.17 63.07
N ASP A 16 -85.35 -17.40 62.40
CA ASP A 16 -85.28 -17.37 60.95
C ASP A 16 -83.83 -17.46 60.51
N PHE A 17 -83.59 -18.32 59.54
CA PHE A 17 -82.32 -18.46 58.85
C PHE A 17 -82.09 -17.20 58.00
N ASP A 18 -81.64 -16.11 58.63
CA ASP A 18 -81.23 -14.90 57.90
C ASP A 18 -79.82 -15.11 57.34
N GLU A 19 -79.80 -15.64 56.12
CA GLU A 19 -78.68 -15.64 55.20
C GLU A 19 -78.37 -14.18 54.84
N ASP A 20 -77.45 -13.56 55.60
CA ASP A 20 -76.97 -12.18 55.39
C ASP A 20 -76.47 -11.99 53.95
N PRO A 21 -77.19 -11.26 53.07
CA PRO A 21 -76.79 -11.08 51.67
C PRO A 21 -75.67 -10.06 51.51
N SER A 22 -75.23 -9.40 52.60
CA SER A 22 -74.12 -8.44 52.58
C SER A 22 -72.74 -9.09 52.43
N GLY A 23 -72.67 -10.42 52.53
CA GLY A 23 -71.49 -11.23 52.22
C GLY A 23 -71.36 -11.65 50.75
N LEU A 24 -72.31 -11.27 49.88
CA LEU A 24 -72.25 -11.61 48.46
C LEU A 24 -71.28 -10.67 47.72
N PRO A 25 -70.32 -11.22 46.93
CA PRO A 25 -69.38 -10.40 46.19
C PRO A 25 -70.12 -9.58 45.13
N PHE A 26 -69.96 -8.25 45.16
CA PHE A 26 -70.44 -7.39 44.07
C PHE A 26 -69.78 -7.80 42.76
N PRO A 27 -70.53 -7.82 41.63
CA PRO A 27 -69.94 -8.09 40.34
C PRO A 27 -68.89 -7.02 40.05
N GLU A 28 -67.71 -7.46 39.62
CA GLU A 28 -66.65 -6.57 39.14
C GLU A 28 -67.19 -5.72 37.97
N PRO A 29 -66.71 -4.50 37.71
CA PRO A 29 -67.13 -3.74 36.52
C PRO A 29 -66.70 -4.43 35.22
N LEU A 30 -67.40 -4.20 34.12
CA LEU A 30 -67.03 -4.70 32.78
C LEU A 30 -65.70 -4.09 32.32
N SER A 31 -64.73 -4.94 31.98
CA SER A 31 -63.44 -4.50 31.46
C SER A 31 -63.51 -4.21 29.96
N ARG A 32 -62.98 -3.04 29.54
CA ARG A 32 -62.88 -2.65 28.12
C ARG A 32 -62.09 -3.63 27.26
N THR A 33 -61.08 -4.27 27.85
CA THR A 33 -60.20 -5.22 27.16
C THR A 33 -60.95 -6.41 26.59
N SER A 34 -62.09 -6.79 27.19
CA SER A 34 -62.94 -7.88 26.71
C SER A 34 -63.61 -7.58 25.37
N PHE A 35 -63.70 -6.31 24.98
CA PHE A 35 -64.31 -5.85 23.73
C PHE A 35 -63.30 -5.62 22.60
N LEU A 36 -61.99 -5.78 22.86
CA LEU A 36 -60.92 -5.52 21.88
C LEU A 36 -60.50 -6.76 21.08
N ALA A 37 -61.11 -7.91 21.33
CA ALA A 37 -60.79 -9.14 20.61
C ALA A 37 -61.22 -9.04 19.13
N PRO A 38 -60.37 -9.45 18.16
CA PRO A 38 -60.68 -9.36 16.73
C PRO A 38 -61.87 -10.24 16.32
N ASP A 39 -62.13 -11.33 17.02
CA ASP A 39 -63.23 -12.27 16.80
C ASP A 39 -64.34 -12.15 17.87
N PHE A 40 -64.60 -10.94 18.36
CA PHE A 40 -65.59 -10.72 19.41
C PHE A 40 -67.00 -11.18 18.98
N ASP A 41 -67.55 -12.15 19.72
CA ASP A 41 -68.94 -12.55 19.58
C ASP A 41 -69.75 -12.20 20.85
N PRO A 42 -70.80 -11.36 20.73
CA PRO A 42 -71.63 -10.98 21.87
C PRO A 42 -72.28 -12.15 22.59
N ALA A 43 -72.66 -13.21 21.87
CA ALA A 43 -73.38 -14.33 22.46
C ALA A 43 -72.46 -15.18 23.36
N THR A 44 -71.27 -15.51 22.89
CA THR A 44 -70.23 -16.16 23.69
C THR A 44 -69.75 -15.28 24.85
N PHE A 45 -69.59 -13.97 24.62
CA PHE A 45 -69.23 -13.03 25.69
C PHE A 45 -70.29 -13.02 26.81
N LEU A 46 -71.56 -12.79 26.49
CA LEU A 46 -72.65 -12.79 27.49
C LEU A 46 -72.78 -14.15 28.20
N SER A 47 -72.53 -15.26 27.51
CA SER A 47 -72.54 -16.59 28.13
C SER A 47 -71.41 -16.78 29.15
N SER A 48 -70.25 -16.15 28.94
CA SER A 48 -69.11 -16.21 29.86
C SER A 48 -69.32 -15.39 31.15
N LEU A 49 -70.27 -14.45 31.13
CA LEU A 49 -70.63 -13.59 32.26
C LEU A 49 -71.64 -14.22 33.22
N THR A 50 -72.15 -15.42 32.93
CA THR A 50 -73.16 -16.13 33.74
C THR A 50 -72.75 -16.41 35.19
N ASN A 51 -71.45 -16.37 35.50
CA ASN A 51 -70.90 -16.54 36.85
C ASN A 51 -70.89 -15.25 37.69
N ARG A 52 -71.28 -14.11 37.11
CA ARG A 52 -71.53 -12.87 37.86
C ARG A 52 -72.97 -12.90 38.33
N HIS A 53 -73.19 -13.00 39.63
CA HIS A 53 -74.52 -12.98 40.27
C HIS A 53 -75.21 -11.60 40.15
N GLN A 54 -75.43 -11.12 38.93
CA GLN A 54 -75.96 -9.81 38.56
C GLN A 54 -77.31 -9.98 37.83
N SER A 55 -78.24 -9.04 37.99
CA SER A 55 -79.49 -9.06 37.22
C SER A 55 -79.25 -8.62 35.78
N LEU A 56 -80.08 -9.12 34.84
CA LEU A 56 -80.01 -8.71 33.44
C LEU A 56 -80.28 -7.20 33.25
N GLU A 57 -81.06 -6.59 34.15
CA GLU A 57 -81.34 -5.16 34.10
C GLU A 57 -80.09 -4.35 34.50
N ASP A 58 -79.36 -4.79 35.52
CA ASP A 58 -78.11 -4.14 35.94
C ASP A 58 -77.03 -4.27 34.87
N LEU A 59 -76.89 -5.45 34.25
CA LEU A 59 -75.94 -5.67 33.14
C LEU A 59 -76.26 -4.75 31.95
N ARG A 60 -77.55 -4.58 31.63
CA ARG A 60 -78.00 -3.69 30.55
C ARG A 60 -77.68 -2.23 30.88
N GLN A 61 -77.87 -1.81 32.13
CA GLN A 61 -77.54 -0.45 32.57
C GLN A 61 -76.03 -0.21 32.56
N GLU A 62 -75.23 -1.20 32.96
CA GLU A 62 -73.77 -1.14 32.92
C GLU A 62 -73.21 -1.06 31.49
N LEU A 63 -73.77 -1.83 30.55
CA LEU A 63 -73.38 -1.73 29.13
C LEU A 63 -73.73 -0.36 28.54
N ARG A 64 -74.90 0.20 28.88
CA ARG A 64 -75.31 1.54 28.41
C ARG A 64 -74.43 2.64 29.00
N SER A 65 -74.05 2.53 30.27
CA SER A 65 -73.16 3.52 30.90
C SER A 65 -71.75 3.44 30.31
N LEU A 66 -71.26 2.22 30.03
CA LEU A 66 -69.99 2.02 29.34
C LEU A 66 -70.01 2.61 27.93
N GLU A 67 -71.08 2.40 27.16
CA GLU A 67 -71.27 2.97 25.83
C GLU A 67 -71.25 4.51 25.86
N GLN A 68 -72.00 5.12 26.77
CA GLN A 68 -72.03 6.58 26.91
C GLN A 68 -70.67 7.15 27.30
N LEU A 69 -69.96 6.48 28.21
CA LEU A 69 -68.62 6.86 28.63
C LEU A 69 -67.64 6.76 27.46
N LEU A 70 -67.66 5.66 26.71
CA LEU A 70 -66.81 5.47 25.53
C LEU A 70 -67.09 6.51 24.43
N ASN A 71 -68.36 6.84 24.18
CA ASN A 71 -68.72 7.88 23.22
C ASN A 71 -68.20 9.26 23.65
N LYS A 72 -68.28 9.57 24.95
CA LYS A 72 -67.71 10.81 25.48
C LYS A 72 -66.19 10.83 25.34
N GLU A 73 -65.52 9.74 25.71
CA GLU A 73 -64.06 9.64 25.59
C GLU A 73 -63.57 9.68 24.15
N LEU A 74 -64.33 9.12 23.19
CA LEU A 74 -64.02 9.25 21.77
C LEU A 74 -64.08 10.72 21.32
N LEU A 75 -65.12 11.45 21.74
CA LEU A 75 -65.23 12.87 21.42
C LEU A 75 -64.12 13.67 22.09
N ASP A 76 -63.82 13.39 23.35
CA ASP A 76 -62.73 14.04 24.09
C ASP A 76 -61.38 13.75 23.41
N LEU A 77 -61.10 12.50 23.03
CA LEU A 77 -59.87 12.10 22.33
C LEU A 77 -59.76 12.78 20.94
N VAL A 78 -60.86 12.83 20.19
CA VAL A 78 -60.88 13.50 18.89
C VAL A 78 -60.65 14.99 19.06
N ASN A 79 -61.27 15.62 20.06
CA ASN A 79 -61.11 17.05 20.32
C ASN A 79 -59.71 17.39 20.84
N GLU A 80 -59.15 16.57 21.73
CA GLU A 80 -57.79 16.71 22.27
C GLU A 80 -56.74 16.59 21.16
N ASN A 81 -56.90 15.60 20.26
CA ASN A 81 -55.93 15.32 19.20
C ASN A 81 -56.28 15.96 17.85
N TYR A 82 -57.34 16.78 17.78
CA TYR A 82 -57.79 17.38 16.51
C TYR A 82 -56.69 18.20 15.83
N GLN A 83 -55.95 18.97 16.63
CA GLN A 83 -54.81 19.76 16.14
C GLN A 83 -53.68 18.89 15.60
N ASP A 84 -53.44 17.73 16.23
CA ASP A 84 -52.42 16.79 15.80
C ASP A 84 -52.82 16.10 14.49
N PHE A 85 -54.09 15.72 14.32
CA PHE A 85 -54.56 15.17 13.05
C PHE A 85 -54.51 16.18 11.89
N LEU A 86 -54.85 17.46 12.15
CA LEU A 86 -54.72 18.51 11.14
C LEU A 86 -53.25 18.82 10.82
N SER A 87 -52.38 18.85 11.82
CA SER A 87 -50.94 19.07 11.60
C SER A 87 -50.31 17.90 10.85
N LEU A 88 -50.72 16.66 11.14
CA LEU A 88 -50.25 15.47 10.42
C LEU A 88 -50.74 15.46 8.97
N GLY A 89 -52.02 15.79 8.72
CA GLY A 89 -52.57 15.90 7.37
C GLY A 89 -51.89 17.01 6.55
N THR A 90 -51.56 18.14 7.17
CA THR A 90 -50.81 19.23 6.51
C THR A 90 -49.33 18.90 6.30
N ALA A 91 -48.69 18.16 7.21
CA ALA A 91 -47.30 17.71 7.07
C ALA A 91 -47.13 16.60 6.01
N LEU A 92 -48.10 15.69 5.91
CA LEU A 92 -48.17 14.67 4.84
C LEU A 92 -48.41 15.31 3.47
N ARG A 93 -49.21 16.38 3.42
CA ARG A 93 -49.47 17.13 2.19
C ARG A 93 -48.20 17.86 1.73
N GLY A 94 -47.56 17.33 0.69
CA GLY A 94 -46.28 17.83 0.17
C GLY A 94 -45.04 17.13 0.73
N GLY A 95 -45.22 16.13 1.61
CA GLY A 95 -44.14 15.24 2.03
C GLY A 95 -43.59 14.39 0.87
N GLU A 96 -44.48 13.96 -0.02
CA GLU A 96 -44.11 13.19 -1.22
C GLU A 96 -43.18 13.97 -2.16
N GLU A 97 -43.44 15.26 -2.38
CA GLU A 97 -42.57 16.12 -3.21
C GLU A 97 -41.17 16.28 -2.61
N LYS A 98 -41.08 16.45 -1.28
CA LYS A 98 -39.79 16.53 -0.58
C LYS A 98 -39.01 15.21 -0.68
N ILE A 99 -39.71 14.07 -0.54
CA ILE A 99 -39.10 12.74 -0.67
C ILE A 99 -38.60 12.52 -2.10
N GLU A 100 -39.40 12.87 -3.11
CA GLU A 100 -38.98 12.73 -4.50
C GLU A 100 -37.80 13.68 -4.82
N GLY A 101 -37.80 14.90 -4.28
CA GLY A 101 -36.67 15.83 -4.40
C GLY A 101 -35.37 15.27 -3.79
N VAL A 102 -35.44 14.66 -2.59
CA VAL A 102 -34.28 13.99 -1.97
C VAL A 102 -33.83 12.79 -2.80
N LYS A 103 -34.77 11.98 -3.30
CA LYS A 103 -34.46 10.81 -4.14
C LYS A 103 -33.75 11.22 -5.43
N VAL A 104 -34.22 12.26 -6.12
CA VAL A 104 -33.55 12.81 -7.31
C VAL A 104 -32.16 13.34 -6.96
N GLY A 105 -32.03 14.06 -5.84
CA GLY A 105 -30.73 14.53 -5.34
C GLY A 105 -29.74 13.40 -5.07
N LEU A 106 -30.20 12.30 -4.44
CA LEU A 106 -29.38 11.12 -4.17
C LEU A 106 -28.97 10.40 -5.46
N LEU A 107 -29.86 10.29 -6.44
CA LEU A 107 -29.54 9.70 -7.75
C LEU A 107 -28.50 10.53 -8.51
N SER A 108 -28.61 11.87 -8.46
CA SER A 108 -27.59 12.76 -9.03
C SER A 108 -26.25 12.57 -8.32
N PHE A 109 -26.24 12.57 -6.99
CA PHE A 109 -25.03 12.37 -6.21
C PHE A 109 -24.38 11.01 -6.50
N GLN A 110 -25.16 9.94 -6.60
CA GLN A 110 -24.67 8.62 -6.97
C GLN A 110 -23.98 8.65 -8.34
N ARG A 111 -24.58 9.34 -9.32
CA ARG A 111 -23.99 9.50 -10.66
C ARG A 111 -22.69 10.30 -10.62
N ASP A 112 -22.65 11.37 -9.84
CA ASP A 112 -21.46 12.21 -9.69
C ASP A 112 -20.31 11.44 -9.05
N VAL A 113 -20.58 10.66 -7.99
CA VAL A 113 -19.59 9.79 -7.35
C VAL A 113 -19.08 8.73 -8.32
N GLN A 114 -19.96 8.11 -9.11
CA GLN A 114 -19.53 7.13 -10.11
C GLN A 114 -18.64 7.78 -11.19
N SER A 115 -19.00 8.97 -11.68
CA SER A 115 -18.19 9.74 -12.63
C SER A 115 -16.81 10.09 -12.07
N ILE A 116 -16.73 10.49 -10.80
CA ILE A 116 -15.45 10.76 -10.13
C ILE A 116 -14.64 9.47 -10.02
N ARG A 117 -15.25 8.36 -9.61
CA ARG A 117 -14.60 7.06 -9.53
C ARG A 117 -14.01 6.64 -10.88
N ASP A 118 -14.78 6.76 -11.96
CA ASP A 118 -14.33 6.39 -13.30
C ASP A 118 -13.14 7.25 -13.75
N LYS A 119 -13.16 8.56 -13.46
CA LYS A 119 -12.03 9.48 -13.71
C LYS A 119 -10.79 9.09 -12.91
N VAL A 120 -10.94 8.75 -11.63
CA VAL A 120 -9.83 8.33 -10.78
C VAL A 120 -9.24 7.02 -11.29
N GLU A 121 -10.07 6.05 -11.67
CA GLU A 121 -9.60 4.78 -12.23
C GLU A 121 -8.89 4.99 -13.58
N ALA A 122 -9.37 5.89 -14.44
CA ALA A 122 -8.70 6.23 -15.69
C ALA A 122 -7.31 6.86 -15.44
N ARG A 123 -7.22 7.82 -14.51
CA ARG A 123 -5.96 8.43 -14.10
C ARG A 123 -5.00 7.42 -13.49
N ARG A 124 -5.48 6.49 -12.66
CA ARG A 124 -4.66 5.41 -12.10
C ARG A 124 -4.01 4.58 -13.21
N ARG A 125 -4.78 4.14 -14.21
CA ARG A 125 -4.26 3.35 -15.34
C ARG A 125 -3.24 4.15 -16.16
N GLU A 126 -3.48 5.43 -16.39
CA GLU A 126 -2.55 6.32 -17.08
C GLU A 126 -1.22 6.45 -16.32
N VAL A 127 -1.28 6.70 -15.01
CA VAL A 127 -0.09 6.79 -14.15
C VAL A 127 0.68 5.47 -14.11
N GLU A 128 -0.01 4.34 -14.02
CA GLU A 128 0.62 3.01 -14.09
C GLU A 128 1.36 2.79 -15.42
N GLY A 129 0.75 3.19 -16.54
CA GLY A 129 1.38 3.18 -17.86
C GLY A 129 2.64 4.05 -17.91
N LEU A 130 2.54 5.30 -17.44
CA LEU A 130 3.66 6.25 -17.41
C LEU A 130 4.80 5.77 -16.49
N LEU A 131 4.49 5.15 -15.35
CA LEU A 131 5.50 4.60 -14.45
C LEU A 131 6.24 3.42 -15.08
N ASN A 132 5.55 2.55 -15.82
CA ASN A 132 6.19 1.46 -16.54
C ASN A 132 7.08 1.97 -17.67
N GLN A 133 6.62 2.97 -18.44
CA GLN A 133 7.45 3.63 -19.45
C GLN A 133 8.69 4.29 -18.81
N LYS A 134 8.52 4.98 -17.68
CA LYS A 134 9.64 5.59 -16.94
C LYS A 134 10.65 4.53 -16.48
N ARG A 135 10.19 3.36 -16.02
CA ARG A 135 11.08 2.24 -15.64
C ARG A 135 11.88 1.74 -16.84
N GLN A 136 11.23 1.51 -17.98
CA GLN A 136 11.89 1.07 -19.21
C GLN A 136 12.91 2.10 -19.72
N LEU A 137 12.53 3.38 -19.74
CA LEU A 137 13.44 4.46 -20.12
C LEU A 137 14.63 4.55 -19.18
N ARG A 138 14.43 4.36 -17.87
CA ARG A 138 15.52 4.33 -16.90
C ARG A 138 16.47 3.17 -17.18
N THR A 139 15.96 1.95 -17.42
CA THR A 139 16.81 0.82 -17.76
C THR A 139 17.60 1.05 -19.06
N HIS A 140 16.99 1.66 -20.08
CA HIS A 140 17.70 2.02 -21.31
C HIS A 140 18.74 3.11 -21.09
N ALA A 141 18.46 4.10 -20.24
CA ALA A 141 19.41 5.14 -19.88
C ALA A 141 20.58 4.60 -19.07
N ASP A 142 20.33 3.67 -18.15
CA ASP A 142 21.38 3.03 -17.35
C ASP A 142 22.30 2.17 -18.25
N ILE A 143 21.72 1.40 -19.19
CA ILE A 143 22.50 0.69 -20.22
C ILE A 143 23.29 1.67 -21.10
N GLY A 144 22.68 2.79 -21.51
CA GLY A 144 23.35 3.82 -22.29
C GLY A 144 24.55 4.44 -21.58
N LYS A 145 24.42 4.71 -20.27
CA LYS A 145 25.54 5.17 -19.43
C LYS A 145 26.63 4.12 -19.33
N ASP A 146 26.27 2.86 -19.08
CA ASP A 146 27.23 1.77 -19.03
C ASP A 146 28.00 1.62 -20.35
N LEU A 147 27.32 1.82 -21.49
CA LEU A 147 27.95 1.80 -22.82
C LEU A 147 28.89 2.98 -23.05
N LEU A 148 28.55 4.17 -22.58
CA LEU A 148 29.41 5.35 -22.64
C LEU A 148 30.65 5.17 -21.75
N ASP A 149 30.43 4.79 -20.49
CA ASP A 149 31.50 4.47 -19.53
C ASP A 149 32.44 3.38 -20.09
N TYR A 150 31.89 2.40 -20.80
CA TYR A 150 32.68 1.38 -21.48
C TYR A 150 33.53 1.97 -22.60
N ALA A 151 32.97 2.84 -23.44
CA ALA A 151 33.67 3.49 -24.55
C ALA A 151 34.84 4.37 -24.04
N ASP A 152 34.56 5.21 -23.04
CA ASP A 152 35.53 6.13 -22.45
C ASP A 152 36.69 5.36 -21.82
N ARG A 153 36.40 4.23 -21.15
CA ARG A 153 37.44 3.37 -20.55
C ARG A 153 38.27 2.62 -21.58
N VAL A 154 37.67 2.20 -22.70
CA VAL A 154 38.44 1.62 -23.83
C VAL A 154 39.41 2.65 -24.37
N GLU A 155 38.96 3.89 -24.60
CA GLU A 155 39.80 4.99 -25.09
C GLU A 155 40.91 5.35 -24.10
N GLU A 156 40.57 5.45 -22.82
CA GLU A 156 41.52 5.74 -21.75
C GLU A 156 42.61 4.66 -21.66
N LEU A 157 42.22 3.37 -21.74
CA LEU A 157 43.17 2.27 -21.73
C LEU A 157 44.04 2.25 -22.98
N GLU A 158 43.48 2.48 -24.17
CA GLU A 158 44.26 2.60 -25.41
C GLU A 158 45.28 3.75 -25.34
N TYR A 159 44.88 4.89 -24.78
CA TYR A 159 45.77 6.04 -24.59
C TYR A 159 46.89 5.72 -23.61
N ARG A 160 46.57 5.15 -22.43
CA ARG A 160 47.56 4.82 -21.39
C ARG A 160 48.53 3.72 -21.78
N LEU A 161 48.06 2.76 -22.59
CA LEU A 161 48.86 1.68 -23.17
C LEU A 161 49.53 2.10 -24.49
N MET A 162 49.39 3.37 -24.91
CA MET A 162 49.98 3.91 -26.13
C MET A 162 49.63 3.10 -27.39
N ILE A 163 48.45 2.49 -27.41
CA ILE A 163 47.93 1.70 -28.54
C ILE A 163 47.45 2.63 -29.67
N LYS A 164 47.37 3.93 -29.40
CA LYS A 164 47.07 4.94 -30.42
C LYS A 164 48.24 5.00 -31.41
N ASN A 165 48.09 4.25 -32.49
CA ASN A 165 48.96 4.24 -33.66
C ASN A 165 49.31 5.67 -34.11
N GLU A 166 50.54 5.81 -34.62
CA GLU A 166 51.23 6.98 -35.19
C GLU A 166 50.45 7.80 -36.24
N SER A 167 49.18 7.49 -36.55
CA SER A 167 48.35 8.19 -37.52
C SER A 167 47.71 9.50 -37.01
N THR A 168 47.83 9.84 -35.72
CA THR A 168 47.29 11.11 -35.16
C THR A 168 48.33 11.92 -34.40
N ALA A 169 49.63 11.78 -34.71
CA ALA A 169 50.70 12.57 -34.08
C ALA A 169 50.90 13.97 -34.70
N ARG A 170 49.94 14.48 -35.48
CA ARG A 170 50.07 15.76 -36.19
C ARG A 170 49.13 16.88 -35.75
N ASP A 171 48.27 16.67 -34.76
CA ASP A 171 47.27 17.69 -34.45
C ASP A 171 46.82 17.68 -32.99
N ILE A 172 47.74 17.99 -32.07
CA ILE A 172 47.40 18.58 -30.75
C ILE A 172 48.55 19.52 -30.35
N THR A 173 48.53 20.74 -30.89
CA THR A 173 49.09 21.90 -30.19
C THR A 173 47.96 22.56 -29.42
N GLU A 174 48.20 22.74 -28.11
CA GLU A 174 47.59 23.77 -27.26
C GLU A 174 46.07 23.70 -27.03
N ASP A 175 45.65 23.09 -25.91
CA ASP A 175 44.61 23.70 -25.06
C ASP A 175 44.83 23.29 -23.59
N ASP A 176 45.30 24.25 -22.81
CA ASP A 176 45.44 24.23 -21.36
C ASP A 176 44.17 24.84 -20.76
N GLY A 177 43.38 24.03 -20.07
CA GLY A 177 42.06 24.45 -19.62
C GLY A 177 41.44 23.54 -18.57
N SER A 178 42.09 23.48 -17.40
CA SER A 178 41.45 23.33 -16.07
C SER A 178 40.21 22.42 -16.01
N ASP A 179 40.40 21.14 -15.66
CA ASP A 179 39.34 20.35 -15.03
C ASP A 179 39.71 20.02 -13.58
N SER A 180 38.89 20.55 -12.68
CA SER A 180 39.05 20.50 -11.23
C SER A 180 38.41 19.21 -10.74
N GLU A 181 39.16 18.11 -10.79
CA GLU A 181 38.74 16.82 -10.28
C GLU A 181 38.54 16.88 -8.76
N SER A 182 37.28 16.78 -8.32
CA SER A 182 36.90 16.57 -6.93
C SER A 182 37.29 15.15 -6.51
N ASP A 183 38.51 15.00 -6.02
CA ASP A 183 39.07 13.78 -5.45
C ASP A 183 38.42 13.49 -4.07
N VAL A 184 37.23 12.89 -4.10
CA VAL A 184 36.63 12.23 -2.94
C VAL A 184 36.84 10.73 -3.14
N TYR A 185 37.95 10.22 -2.63
CA TYR A 185 38.15 8.91 -1.96
C TYR A 185 39.63 8.49 -2.08
N GLY A 186 40.38 8.67 -0.99
CA GLY A 186 41.61 7.91 -0.76
C GLY A 186 42.83 8.76 -0.50
N THR A 187 43.07 9.06 0.79
CA THR A 187 44.40 9.42 1.27
C THR A 187 45.35 8.29 0.93
N ASP A 188 46.40 8.58 0.16
CA ASP A 188 47.59 7.73 0.14
C ASP A 188 48.82 8.61 -0.02
N SER A 189 49.66 8.50 1.00
CA SER A 189 50.95 9.16 1.19
C SER A 189 51.79 9.08 -0.08
N ASP A 190 52.40 10.21 -0.43
CA ASP A 190 53.68 10.22 -1.14
C ASP A 190 54.62 9.26 -0.43
N ASP A 191 55.06 8.23 -1.14
CA ASP A 191 56.28 7.50 -0.80
C ASP A 191 57.06 7.32 -2.09
N SER A 192 58.08 8.16 -2.20
CA SER A 192 59.05 8.25 -3.26
C SER A 192 59.98 7.04 -3.16
N ASP A 193 59.72 6.01 -3.98
CA ASP A 193 60.74 5.02 -4.31
C ASP A 193 61.23 5.30 -5.74
N GLU A 194 62.23 6.19 -5.81
CA GLU A 194 63.17 6.31 -6.92
C GLU A 194 63.97 5.00 -7.03
N GLU A 195 63.85 4.31 -8.17
CA GLU A 195 64.92 3.44 -8.68
C GLU A 195 65.06 3.79 -10.17
N GLU A 196 65.84 4.83 -10.43
CA GLU A 196 66.40 5.17 -11.73
C GLU A 196 67.41 4.09 -12.11
N LEU A 197 67.06 3.23 -13.07
CA LEU A 197 68.02 2.44 -13.81
C LEU A 197 67.83 2.72 -15.30
N GLY A 198 68.89 3.28 -15.87
CA GLY A 198 68.94 3.74 -17.24
C GLY A 198 68.95 2.64 -18.30
N ASP A 199 68.64 3.12 -19.50
CA ASP A 199 68.79 2.55 -20.83
C ASP A 199 67.64 1.68 -21.37
N GLY A 200 67.04 2.16 -22.47
CA GLY A 200 66.14 1.43 -23.37
C GLY A 200 64.73 1.11 -22.86
N ALA A 201 63.76 1.98 -23.16
CA ALA A 201 62.32 1.86 -22.88
C ALA A 201 61.96 1.75 -21.39
N ALA A 202 61.41 2.83 -20.83
CA ALA A 202 61.05 2.93 -19.41
C ALA A 202 60.35 1.65 -18.90
N PRO A 203 60.93 0.91 -17.94
CA PRO A 203 60.32 -0.32 -17.45
C PRO A 203 58.94 -0.02 -16.88
N VAL A 204 57.94 -0.84 -17.24
CA VAL A 204 56.57 -0.67 -16.76
C VAL A 204 56.58 -0.85 -15.25
N SER A 205 56.37 0.24 -14.50
CA SER A 205 56.32 0.14 -13.04
C SER A 205 55.20 -0.81 -12.61
N LEU A 206 55.48 -1.69 -11.64
CA LEU A 206 54.52 -2.70 -11.19
C LEU A 206 53.19 -2.07 -10.73
N LYS A 207 53.26 -0.88 -10.13
CA LYS A 207 52.09 -0.07 -9.75
C LYS A 207 51.27 0.37 -10.98
N ARG A 208 51.92 0.81 -12.07
CA ARG A 208 51.23 1.19 -13.33
C ARG A 208 50.58 -0.03 -13.99
N LEU A 209 51.28 -1.16 -14.01
CA LEU A 209 50.76 -2.42 -14.55
C LEU A 209 49.53 -2.90 -13.77
N GLN A 210 49.59 -2.86 -12.44
CA GLN A 210 48.44 -3.15 -11.58
C GLN A 210 47.23 -2.26 -11.91
N ARG A 211 47.43 -0.96 -12.10
CA ARG A 211 46.35 -0.04 -12.50
C ARG A 211 45.75 -0.41 -13.87
N HIS A 212 46.58 -0.78 -14.86
CA HIS A 212 46.08 -1.22 -16.18
C HIS A 212 45.25 -2.50 -16.07
N VAL A 213 45.73 -3.48 -15.30
CA VAL A 213 45.02 -4.74 -15.04
C VAL A 213 43.68 -4.49 -14.35
N GLN A 214 43.66 -3.68 -13.29
CA GLN A 214 42.43 -3.34 -12.57
C GLN A 214 41.41 -2.64 -13.49
N LYS A 215 41.86 -1.71 -14.33
CA LYS A 215 41.00 -1.03 -15.30
C LYS A 215 40.45 -1.99 -16.37
N TYR A 216 41.26 -2.94 -16.84
CA TYR A 216 40.82 -3.97 -17.77
C TYR A 216 39.78 -4.91 -17.14
N VAL A 217 40.01 -5.36 -15.91
CA VAL A 217 39.04 -6.19 -15.18
C VAL A 217 37.73 -5.42 -14.97
N PHE A 218 37.79 -4.15 -14.59
CA PHE A 218 36.59 -3.33 -14.49
C PHE A 218 35.86 -3.20 -15.84
N LEU A 219 36.59 -3.01 -16.94
CA LEU A 219 36.02 -2.99 -18.29
C LEU A 219 35.26 -4.28 -18.59
N THR A 220 35.83 -5.44 -18.25
CA THR A 220 35.13 -6.74 -18.40
C THR A 220 33.89 -6.84 -17.52
N SER A 221 33.88 -6.25 -16.32
CA SER A 221 32.70 -6.22 -15.44
C SER A 221 31.56 -5.36 -15.98
N ILE A 222 31.85 -4.29 -16.71
CA ILE A 222 30.82 -3.50 -17.40
C ILE A 222 30.24 -4.31 -18.56
N ALA A 223 31.09 -5.00 -19.32
CA ALA A 223 30.65 -5.85 -20.43
C ALA A 223 29.70 -6.97 -19.96
N THR A 224 29.98 -7.60 -18.82
CA THR A 224 29.08 -8.63 -18.26
C THR A 224 27.76 -8.04 -17.75
N ARG A 225 27.76 -6.82 -17.21
CA ARG A 225 26.54 -6.12 -16.76
C ARG A 225 25.61 -5.74 -17.92
N VAL A 226 26.17 -5.28 -19.04
CA VAL A 226 25.41 -4.89 -20.24
C VAL A 226 24.97 -6.13 -21.04
N GLY A 227 25.77 -7.20 -20.99
CA GLY A 227 25.56 -8.44 -21.73
C GLY A 227 26.47 -8.51 -22.96
N GLU A 228 27.28 -9.56 -23.03
CA GLU A 228 28.36 -9.73 -24.02
C GLU A 228 27.87 -9.77 -25.48
N SER A 229 26.57 -10.04 -25.70
CA SER A 229 25.94 -10.07 -27.02
C SER A 229 25.47 -8.69 -27.53
N HIS A 230 25.69 -7.61 -26.78
CA HIS A 230 25.25 -6.28 -27.21
C HIS A 230 26.01 -5.83 -28.49
N PRO A 231 25.34 -5.36 -29.55
CA PRO A 231 25.98 -5.04 -30.84
C PRO A 231 27.16 -4.08 -30.74
N PHE A 232 27.09 -3.09 -29.84
CA PHE A 232 28.19 -2.15 -29.60
C PHE A 232 29.43 -2.85 -29.02
N LEU A 233 29.27 -3.77 -28.07
CA LEU A 233 30.39 -4.48 -27.46
C LEU A 233 31.10 -5.38 -28.48
N LEU A 234 30.33 -6.02 -29.38
CA LEU A 234 30.89 -6.78 -30.50
C LEU A 234 31.71 -5.89 -31.44
N ALA A 235 31.25 -4.67 -31.72
CA ALA A 235 32.02 -3.71 -32.53
C ALA A 235 33.31 -3.24 -31.83
N GLN A 236 33.33 -3.18 -30.49
CA GLN A 236 34.51 -2.81 -29.71
C GLN A 236 35.46 -3.98 -29.40
N GLN A 237 35.04 -5.23 -29.64
CA GLN A 237 35.85 -6.42 -29.43
C GLN A 237 37.27 -6.39 -30.05
N PRO A 238 37.51 -5.91 -31.29
CA PRO A 238 38.86 -5.83 -31.84
C PRO A 238 39.77 -4.85 -31.08
N ARG A 239 39.22 -3.74 -30.57
CA ARG A 239 39.96 -2.76 -29.75
C ARG A 239 40.32 -3.36 -28.40
N VAL A 240 39.35 -3.97 -27.74
CA VAL A 240 39.53 -4.66 -26.45
C VAL A 240 40.50 -5.83 -26.57
N GLY A 241 40.50 -6.55 -27.69
CA GLY A 241 41.47 -7.60 -28.00
C GLY A 241 42.91 -7.06 -28.08
N LYS A 242 43.12 -5.89 -28.69
CA LYS A 242 44.43 -5.23 -28.70
C LYS A 242 44.87 -4.83 -27.29
N ILE A 243 43.99 -4.19 -26.51
CA ILE A 243 44.24 -3.85 -25.09
C ILE A 243 44.64 -5.10 -24.31
N LYS A 244 43.90 -6.20 -24.47
CA LYS A 244 44.21 -7.47 -23.81
C LYS A 244 45.60 -7.97 -24.19
N SER A 245 45.94 -7.97 -25.48
CA SER A 245 47.25 -8.44 -25.95
C SER A 245 48.42 -7.59 -25.46
N THR A 246 48.25 -6.26 -25.35
CA THR A 246 49.32 -5.36 -24.88
C THR A 246 49.52 -5.47 -23.38
N VAL A 247 48.44 -5.56 -22.60
CA VAL A 247 48.55 -5.83 -21.15
C VAL A 247 49.23 -7.17 -20.88
N LEU A 248 48.91 -8.21 -21.65
CA LEU A 248 49.58 -9.52 -21.54
C LEU A 248 51.05 -9.46 -21.94
N LEU A 249 51.41 -8.62 -22.91
CA LEU A 249 52.80 -8.38 -23.30
C LEU A 249 53.55 -7.65 -22.18
N ASP A 250 52.97 -6.59 -21.61
CA ASP A 250 53.54 -5.85 -20.48
C ASP A 250 53.71 -6.74 -19.23
N LEU A 251 52.74 -7.64 -18.98
CA LEU A 251 52.85 -8.64 -17.91
C LEU A 251 53.98 -9.64 -18.18
N LYS A 252 54.17 -10.05 -19.45
CA LYS A 252 55.25 -10.96 -19.83
C LYS A 252 56.62 -10.29 -19.66
N THR A 253 56.78 -9.05 -20.13
CA THR A 253 58.04 -8.29 -19.98
C THR A 253 58.33 -8.00 -18.50
N ALA A 254 57.32 -7.67 -17.70
CA ALA A 254 57.45 -7.52 -16.25
C ALA A 254 57.86 -8.83 -15.56
N LEU A 255 57.37 -9.98 -16.04
CA LEU A 255 57.77 -11.30 -15.53
C LEU A 255 59.23 -11.63 -15.88
N GLU A 256 59.66 -11.33 -17.11
CA GLU A 256 61.07 -11.44 -17.54
C GLU A 256 61.99 -10.56 -16.69
N GLN A 257 61.63 -9.29 -16.48
CA GLN A 257 62.36 -8.36 -15.61
C GLN A 257 62.38 -8.83 -14.14
N ALA A 258 61.26 -9.33 -13.63
CA ALA A 258 61.18 -9.88 -12.28
C ALA A 258 62.08 -11.11 -12.12
N SER A 259 62.28 -11.91 -13.18
CA SER A 259 63.18 -13.05 -13.16
C SER A 259 64.65 -12.64 -13.00
N HIS A 260 65.06 -11.48 -13.55
CA HIS A 260 66.42 -10.97 -13.44
C HIS A 260 66.67 -10.13 -12.16
N ALA A 261 65.67 -9.97 -11.29
CA ALA A 261 65.71 -9.06 -10.13
C ALA A 261 66.46 -9.59 -8.88
N GLY A 262 67.39 -10.55 -9.03
CA GLY A 262 68.27 -11.03 -7.97
C GLY A 262 67.55 -11.39 -6.66
N ALA A 263 67.88 -10.70 -5.56
CA ALA A 263 67.35 -10.96 -4.22
C ALA A 263 65.83 -10.69 -4.05
N LYS A 264 65.23 -9.85 -4.91
CA LYS A 264 63.78 -9.54 -4.88
C LYS A 264 62.99 -10.34 -5.92
N ARG A 265 63.61 -11.34 -6.58
CA ARG A 265 63.01 -12.15 -7.65
C ARG A 265 61.70 -12.81 -7.22
N ASP A 266 61.69 -13.53 -6.11
CA ASP A 266 60.53 -14.30 -5.68
C ASP A 266 59.34 -13.40 -5.33
N ALA A 267 59.58 -12.25 -4.69
CA ALA A 267 58.53 -11.29 -4.36
C ALA A 267 57.93 -10.63 -5.61
N ARG A 268 58.76 -10.20 -6.57
CA ARG A 268 58.30 -9.54 -7.80
C ARG A 268 57.59 -10.52 -8.74
N THR A 269 58.11 -11.75 -8.89
CA THR A 269 57.47 -12.78 -9.71
C THR A 269 56.10 -13.18 -9.16
N MET A 270 55.97 -13.36 -7.84
CA MET A 270 54.68 -13.63 -7.20
C MET A 270 53.69 -12.46 -7.36
N ALA A 271 54.16 -11.21 -7.30
CA ALA A 271 53.31 -10.05 -7.53
C ALA A 271 52.78 -10.00 -8.97
N VAL A 272 53.61 -10.28 -9.97
CA VAL A 272 53.18 -10.35 -11.39
C VAL A 272 52.22 -11.52 -11.62
N LEU A 273 52.43 -12.69 -10.99
CA LEU A 273 51.52 -13.82 -11.10
C LEU A 273 50.14 -13.54 -10.50
N ARG A 274 50.07 -12.79 -9.39
CA ARG A 274 48.78 -12.32 -8.85
C ARG A 274 48.04 -11.43 -9.85
N LEU A 275 48.76 -10.61 -10.62
CA LEU A 275 48.13 -9.77 -11.65
C LEU A 275 47.55 -10.60 -12.81
N TYR A 276 48.21 -11.70 -13.20
CA TYR A 276 47.64 -12.66 -14.16
C TYR A 276 46.37 -13.33 -13.63
N ASP A 277 46.38 -13.76 -12.37
CA ASP A 277 45.22 -14.36 -11.69
C ASP A 277 44.05 -13.36 -11.60
N PHE A 278 44.33 -12.09 -11.26
CA PHE A 278 43.32 -11.03 -11.27
C PHE A 278 42.69 -10.80 -12.65
N MET A 279 43.42 -11.03 -13.75
CA MET A 279 42.86 -10.98 -15.11
C MET A 279 42.09 -12.24 -15.51
N GLY A 280 42.19 -13.33 -14.74
CA GLY A 280 41.65 -14.65 -15.11
C GLY A 280 42.43 -15.34 -16.24
N GLU A 281 43.72 -15.00 -16.41
CA GLU A 281 44.57 -15.43 -17.52
C GLU A 281 45.68 -16.41 -17.06
N ASP A 282 45.29 -17.42 -16.28
CA ASP A 282 46.21 -18.41 -15.67
C ASP A 282 46.99 -19.20 -16.72
N VAL A 283 46.36 -19.53 -17.84
CA VAL A 283 46.98 -20.27 -18.94
C VAL A 283 48.12 -19.45 -19.55
N SER A 284 47.89 -18.17 -19.75
CA SER A 284 48.89 -17.23 -20.26
C SER A 284 50.05 -17.06 -19.27
N ALA A 285 49.76 -17.07 -17.97
CA ALA A 285 50.77 -17.04 -16.90
C ALA A 285 51.69 -18.27 -16.92
N ILE A 286 51.10 -19.47 -17.05
CA ILE A 286 51.85 -20.74 -17.12
C ILE A 286 52.74 -20.77 -18.36
N LEU A 287 52.24 -20.31 -19.50
CA LEU A 287 53.02 -20.22 -20.74
C LEU A 287 54.19 -19.25 -20.61
N ALA A 288 53.98 -18.08 -19.99
CA ALA A 288 55.04 -17.12 -19.73
C ALA A 288 56.12 -17.69 -18.79
N LEU A 289 55.72 -18.37 -17.71
CA LEU A 289 56.65 -19.05 -16.79
C LEU A 289 57.43 -20.20 -17.44
N LYS A 290 56.81 -20.95 -18.36
CA LYS A 290 57.49 -22.04 -19.07
C LYS A 290 58.56 -21.51 -20.02
N ASN A 291 58.28 -20.39 -20.70
CA ASN A 291 59.24 -19.73 -21.58
C ASN A 291 60.43 -19.13 -20.83
N LEU A 292 60.27 -18.84 -19.53
CA LEU A 292 61.35 -18.36 -18.65
C LEU A 292 62.22 -19.47 -18.04
N LYS A 293 61.79 -20.74 -18.11
CA LYS A 293 62.52 -21.89 -17.56
C LYS A 293 63.49 -22.53 -18.57
N VAL A 294 63.96 -21.76 -19.56
CA VAL A 294 65.01 -22.18 -20.51
C VAL A 294 66.35 -21.61 -20.07
#